data_AF-A0A349TEN3-F1
#
_entry.id   AF-A0A349TEN3-F1
#
_cell.length_a   1.000
_cell.length_b   1.000
_cell.length_c   1.000
_cell.angle_alpha   90.00
_cell.angle_beta   90.00
_cell.angle_gamma   90.00
#
_symmetry.space_group_name_H-M   'P 1'
#
loop_
_entity.id
_entity.type
_entity.pdbx_description
1 polymer ?
#
loop_
_entity_poly.entity_id
_entity_poly.type
_entity_poly.pdbx_seq_one_letter_code
_entity_poly.pdbx_strand_id
1 'polypeptide(L)'
;MQKYLLPLVGLLAVGCAQESDSSAALDEIAQDYLLLQLTIGETEAGYIDAYYGPEDVQQRAVAEAQEQTLTDLSRRSEELSQRAQEFVDDGSEGDSDNERRARFLVAQLTAARTRLRMMQGEEIPFVEEAKGLFGVNVELIDLETLDPVIVEIDALVPGEGPLWRRLDNFDSQFNIPSERLGSVMDAAIAECKRRTIAHIGLPDDESFTLEFVTDKPWGGYNYYQGGYRSKIEINTDLPIRLNRAVDLGCHEGYPGHHAFNALLEKNLVDDKGWIEFSVYPLYSPQSLIAEGSANYGIDLAFPGDEQLDFETKVLAPLAGLPAEKLETYAKLRAARRALGPALYTISASYLADEIDAETAKLQLQKYLLVSPERAQQSLRFSDTYRSYVINYGLGRDMVQASVESAGPDQDARWERMEKLLSEPTLPTDL
;
A
#
# COMPACT_ATOMS: atom_id res chain seq x y z
N MET A 1 26.96 -15.98 68.23
CA MET A 1 26.44 -14.93 67.32
C MET A 1 26.57 -15.45 65.90
N GLN A 2 25.43 -15.66 65.28
CA GLN A 2 25.19 -16.37 64.04
C GLN A 2 25.02 -15.34 62.92
N LYS A 3 25.74 -15.48 61.80
CA LYS A 3 25.35 -14.86 60.52
C LYS A 3 25.74 -15.79 59.37
N TYR A 4 24.72 -16.42 58.80
CA TYR A 4 24.76 -17.09 57.51
C TYR A 4 24.66 -16.02 56.41
N LEU A 5 25.52 -16.12 55.39
CA LEU A 5 25.34 -15.47 54.09
C LEU A 5 24.92 -16.56 53.10
N LEU A 6 23.69 -16.48 52.58
CA LEU A 6 23.27 -17.20 51.36
C LEU A 6 23.46 -16.28 50.16
N PRO A 7 23.93 -16.76 48.99
CA PRO A 7 23.86 -16.00 47.76
C PRO A 7 22.48 -16.22 47.10
N LEU A 8 21.82 -15.12 46.77
CA LEU A 8 20.63 -15.05 45.94
C LEU A 8 21.09 -15.14 44.47
N VAL A 9 21.04 -16.35 43.88
CA VAL A 9 21.18 -16.56 42.43
C VAL A 9 19.98 -17.38 42.00
N GLY A 10 19.03 -16.75 41.32
CA GLY A 10 17.85 -17.44 40.79
C GLY A 10 16.73 -16.48 40.46
N LEU A 11 16.86 -15.72 39.37
CA LEU A 11 15.73 -14.97 38.78
C LEU A 11 15.93 -14.52 37.32
N LEU A 12 16.84 -15.13 36.55
CA LEU A 12 17.03 -14.82 35.11
C LEU A 12 16.59 -15.96 34.17
N ALA A 13 16.12 -17.10 34.67
CA ALA A 13 15.80 -18.26 33.83
C ALA A 13 14.30 -18.36 33.44
N VAL A 14 13.42 -17.58 34.06
CA VAL A 14 11.97 -17.68 33.83
C VAL A 14 11.54 -16.91 32.57
N GLY A 15 12.14 -15.73 32.30
CA GLY A 15 11.81 -14.93 31.12
C GLY A 15 12.17 -15.60 29.80
N CYS A 16 13.38 -16.17 29.68
CA CYS A 16 13.83 -16.80 28.44
C CYS A 16 13.01 -18.05 28.06
N ALA A 17 12.47 -18.77 29.04
CA ALA A 17 11.63 -19.95 28.77
C ALA A 17 10.23 -19.56 28.26
N GLN A 18 9.67 -18.48 28.81
CA GLN A 18 8.36 -17.96 28.40
C GLN A 18 8.40 -17.34 27.00
N GLU A 19 9.47 -16.62 26.66
CA GLU A 19 9.69 -16.11 25.30
C GLU A 19 9.86 -17.24 24.26
N SER A 20 10.59 -18.31 24.61
CA SER A 20 10.78 -19.45 23.69
C SER A 20 9.47 -20.23 23.45
N ASP A 21 8.65 -20.40 24.48
CA ASP A 21 7.35 -21.08 24.36
C ASP A 21 6.36 -20.25 23.54
N SER A 22 6.35 -18.92 23.73
CA SER A 22 5.54 -17.97 22.95
C SER A 22 5.92 -17.98 21.46
N SER A 23 7.22 -17.96 21.16
CA SER A 23 7.71 -18.03 19.77
C SER A 23 7.24 -19.30 19.07
N ALA A 24 7.36 -20.47 19.71
CA ALA A 24 6.96 -21.74 19.12
C ALA A 24 5.44 -21.81 18.88
N ALA A 25 4.64 -21.29 19.81
CA ALA A 25 3.19 -21.23 19.64
C ALA A 25 2.79 -20.30 18.47
N LEU A 26 3.46 -19.15 18.33
CA LEU A 26 3.24 -18.24 17.20
C LEU A 26 3.67 -18.84 15.87
N ASP A 27 4.71 -19.69 15.83
CA ASP A 27 5.11 -20.41 14.62
C ASP A 27 4.03 -21.40 14.16
N GLU A 28 3.38 -22.11 15.09
CA GLU A 28 2.24 -22.98 14.77
C GLU A 28 1.04 -22.17 14.26
N ILE A 29 0.75 -21.03 14.88
CA ILE A 29 -0.30 -20.11 14.43
C ILE A 29 0.01 -19.58 13.03
N ALA A 30 1.26 -19.22 12.75
CA ALA A 30 1.70 -18.72 11.46
C ALA A 30 1.56 -19.76 10.34
N GLN A 31 1.85 -21.03 10.61
CA GLN A 31 1.64 -22.13 9.66
C GLN A 31 0.15 -22.30 9.32
N ASP A 32 -0.70 -22.28 10.34
CA ASP A 32 -2.16 -22.37 10.15
C ASP A 32 -2.71 -21.13 9.44
N TYR A 33 -2.17 -19.95 9.73
CA TYR A 33 -2.52 -18.68 9.08
C TYR A 33 -2.17 -18.73 7.59
N LEU A 34 -0.94 -19.11 7.26
CA LEU A 34 -0.46 -19.17 5.89
C LEU A 34 -1.34 -20.08 5.04
N LEU A 35 -1.63 -21.28 5.54
CA LEU A 35 -2.53 -22.21 4.88
C LEU A 35 -3.94 -21.65 4.75
N LEU A 36 -4.50 -21.05 5.80
CA LEU A 36 -5.83 -20.45 5.77
C LEU A 36 -5.94 -19.34 4.72
N GLN A 37 -4.98 -18.42 4.65
CA GLN A 37 -4.99 -17.32 3.68
C GLN A 37 -4.99 -17.86 2.23
N LEU A 38 -4.13 -18.83 1.94
CA LEU A 38 -4.09 -19.46 0.61
C LEU A 38 -5.39 -20.21 0.31
N THR A 39 -5.97 -20.92 1.28
CA THR A 39 -7.26 -21.62 1.09
C THR A 39 -8.39 -20.63 0.82
N ILE A 40 -8.42 -19.46 1.48
CA ILE A 40 -9.35 -18.36 1.15
C ILE A 40 -9.07 -17.85 -0.27
N GLY A 41 -7.80 -17.70 -0.65
CA GLY A 41 -7.38 -17.28 -1.98
C GLY A 41 -7.91 -18.13 -3.13
N GLU A 42 -8.08 -19.44 -2.91
CA GLU A 42 -8.69 -20.34 -3.90
C GLU A 42 -10.21 -20.12 -4.08
N THR A 43 -10.85 -19.41 -3.15
CA THR A 43 -12.30 -19.09 -3.21
C THR A 43 -12.58 -17.74 -3.89
N GLU A 44 -11.58 -16.86 -4.00
CA GLU A 44 -11.70 -15.55 -4.62
C GLU A 44 -10.43 -15.17 -5.40
N ALA A 45 -10.56 -15.05 -6.73
CA ALA A 45 -9.48 -14.59 -7.58
C ALA A 45 -9.04 -13.16 -7.20
N GLY A 46 -7.73 -12.96 -7.03
CA GLY A 46 -7.15 -11.67 -6.65
C GLY A 46 -7.13 -11.39 -5.14
N TYR A 47 -7.55 -12.34 -4.30
CA TYR A 47 -7.43 -12.21 -2.84
C TYR A 47 -5.96 -12.23 -2.36
N ILE A 48 -5.12 -13.05 -2.98
CA ILE A 48 -3.67 -13.09 -2.72
C ILE A 48 -2.96 -12.26 -3.79
N ASP A 49 -2.30 -11.18 -3.34
CA ASP A 49 -1.53 -10.27 -4.19
C ASP A 49 -0.16 -10.86 -4.53
N ALA A 50 0.53 -11.42 -3.52
CA ALA A 50 1.80 -12.10 -3.68
C ALA A 50 1.89 -13.32 -2.76
N TYR A 51 2.57 -14.37 -3.24
CA TYR A 51 2.95 -15.52 -2.46
C TYR A 51 4.28 -16.08 -2.94
N TYR A 52 5.21 -16.26 -2.01
CA TYR A 52 6.56 -16.77 -2.28
C TYR A 52 7.04 -17.76 -1.20
N GLY A 53 6.09 -18.34 -0.47
CA GLY A 53 6.35 -19.36 0.55
C GLY A 53 6.47 -20.79 -0.01
N PRO A 54 6.43 -21.81 0.87
CA PRO A 54 6.63 -23.21 0.49
C PRO A 54 5.52 -23.79 -0.41
N GLU A 55 5.91 -24.35 -1.56
CA GLU A 55 4.97 -24.90 -2.57
C GLU A 55 4.01 -25.98 -2.00
N ASP A 56 4.45 -26.76 -1.00
CA ASP A 56 3.61 -27.78 -0.36
C ASP A 56 2.41 -27.19 0.38
N VAL A 57 2.53 -25.97 0.92
CA VAL A 57 1.43 -25.27 1.59
C VAL A 57 0.41 -24.80 0.55
N GLN A 58 0.84 -24.32 -0.60
CA GLN A 58 -0.05 -23.97 -1.72
C GLN A 58 -0.82 -25.19 -2.24
N GLN A 59 -0.15 -26.33 -2.43
CA GLN A 59 -0.81 -27.57 -2.87
C GLN A 59 -1.87 -28.05 -1.87
N ARG A 60 -1.58 -27.92 -0.56
CA ARG A 60 -2.54 -28.22 0.50
C ARG A 60 -3.74 -27.27 0.49
N ALA A 61 -3.51 -25.97 0.29
CA ALA A 61 -4.58 -24.99 0.21
C ALA A 61 -5.58 -25.30 -0.93
N VAL A 62 -5.07 -25.64 -2.12
CA VAL A 62 -5.88 -26.07 -3.28
C VAL A 62 -6.72 -27.30 -2.95
N ALA A 63 -6.15 -28.28 -2.24
CA ALA A 63 -6.87 -29.48 -1.84
C ALA A 63 -7.93 -29.17 -0.78
N GLU A 64 -7.61 -28.38 0.25
CA GLU A 64 -8.54 -28.00 1.33
C GLU A 64 -9.71 -27.15 0.82
N ALA A 65 -9.46 -26.25 -0.14
CA ALA A 65 -10.49 -25.35 -0.66
C ALA A 65 -11.67 -26.09 -1.32
N GLN A 66 -11.45 -27.32 -1.82
CA GLN A 66 -12.51 -28.14 -2.42
C GLN A 66 -13.50 -28.70 -1.38
N GLU A 67 -13.07 -28.81 -0.13
CA GLU A 67 -13.85 -29.44 0.94
C GLU A 67 -14.42 -28.44 1.94
N GLN A 68 -13.97 -27.19 1.91
CA GLN A 68 -14.35 -26.17 2.89
C GLN A 68 -15.37 -25.18 2.35
N THR A 69 -16.35 -24.87 3.19
CA THR A 69 -17.30 -23.78 2.92
C THR A 69 -16.76 -22.46 3.45
N LEU A 70 -17.31 -21.34 2.96
CA LEU A 70 -17.00 -20.00 3.52
C LEU A 70 -17.28 -19.93 5.03
N THR A 71 -18.28 -20.67 5.52
CA THR A 71 -18.59 -20.75 6.95
C THR A 71 -17.49 -21.48 7.73
N ASP A 72 -16.91 -22.54 7.16
CA ASP A 72 -15.79 -23.26 7.78
C ASP A 72 -14.54 -22.37 7.85
N LEU A 73 -14.24 -21.64 6.78
CA LEU A 73 -13.14 -20.68 6.73
C LEU A 73 -13.33 -19.54 7.74
N SER A 74 -14.55 -18.99 7.85
CA SER A 74 -14.87 -17.96 8.85
C SER A 74 -14.65 -18.46 10.28
N ARG A 75 -15.07 -19.70 10.58
CA ARG A 75 -14.84 -20.32 11.90
C ARG A 75 -13.35 -20.52 12.17
N ARG A 76 -12.59 -21.07 11.21
CA ARG A 76 -11.13 -21.25 11.33
C ARG A 76 -10.42 -19.92 11.59
N SER A 77 -10.82 -18.86 10.89
CA SER A 77 -10.23 -17.53 11.05
C SER A 77 -10.49 -16.94 12.44
N GLU A 78 -11.68 -17.17 13.01
CA GLU A 78 -12.00 -16.78 14.39
C GLU A 78 -11.18 -17.56 15.42
N GLU A 79 -11.13 -18.90 15.28
CA GLU A 79 -10.37 -19.77 16.19
C GLU A 79 -8.88 -19.41 16.21
N LEU A 80 -8.31 -19.14 15.04
CA LEU A 80 -6.91 -18.73 14.91
C LEU A 80 -6.67 -17.34 15.49
N SER A 81 -7.62 -16.41 15.30
CA SER A 81 -7.54 -15.06 15.87
C SER A 81 -7.56 -15.12 17.40
N GLN A 82 -8.38 -16.00 18.00
CA GLN A 82 -8.43 -16.19 19.45
C GLN A 82 -7.11 -16.74 20.00
N ARG A 83 -6.48 -17.70 19.29
CA ARG A 83 -5.15 -18.21 19.66
C ARG A 83 -4.08 -17.11 19.61
N ALA A 84 -4.05 -16.32 18.54
CA ALA A 84 -3.10 -15.22 18.40
C ALA A 84 -3.32 -14.12 19.46
N GLN A 85 -4.58 -13.89 19.87
CA GLN A 85 -4.96 -12.90 20.88
C GLN A 85 -4.29 -13.16 22.25
N GLU A 86 -3.91 -14.39 22.56
CA GLU A 86 -3.23 -14.75 23.83
C GLU A 86 -1.82 -14.15 23.93
N PHE A 87 -1.24 -13.70 22.81
CA PHE A 87 0.15 -13.23 22.73
C PHE A 87 0.28 -11.75 22.38
N VAL A 88 -0.81 -10.97 22.32
CA VAL A 88 -0.75 -9.54 21.93
C VAL A 88 -0.23 -8.61 23.02
N ASP A 89 -0.23 -9.08 24.27
CA ASP A 89 0.19 -8.37 25.48
C ASP A 89 0.55 -9.44 26.52
N ASP A 90 1.83 -9.55 26.85
CA ASP A 90 2.33 -10.47 27.87
C ASP A 90 2.33 -9.87 29.29
N GLY A 91 1.89 -8.60 29.42
CA GLY A 91 1.83 -7.83 30.66
C GLY A 91 3.14 -7.15 31.04
N SER A 92 4.18 -7.21 30.20
CA SER A 92 5.47 -6.55 30.41
C SER A 92 5.49 -5.13 29.85
N GLU A 93 6.46 -4.32 30.29
CA GLU A 93 6.65 -2.97 29.79
C GLU A 93 7.45 -2.98 28.48
N GLY A 94 6.86 -2.46 27.40
CA GLY A 94 7.47 -2.42 26.07
C GLY A 94 6.62 -3.16 25.04
N ASP A 95 7.13 -3.27 23.81
CA ASP A 95 6.54 -4.09 22.76
C ASP A 95 7.58 -5.07 22.25
N SER A 96 7.48 -6.33 22.68
CA SER A 96 8.31 -7.40 22.16
C SER A 96 7.98 -7.70 20.69
N ASP A 97 8.92 -8.34 20.00
CA ASP A 97 8.72 -8.78 18.62
C ASP A 97 7.53 -9.75 18.50
N ASN A 98 7.32 -10.62 19.50
CA ASN A 98 6.21 -11.57 19.52
C ASN A 98 4.86 -10.88 19.72
N GLU A 99 4.78 -9.83 20.54
CA GLU A 99 3.54 -9.05 20.69
C GLU A 99 3.17 -8.32 19.40
N ARG A 100 4.15 -7.70 18.73
CA ARG A 100 3.92 -7.07 17.42
C ARG A 100 3.50 -8.11 16.37
N ARG A 101 4.15 -9.27 16.33
CA ARG A 101 3.80 -10.40 15.46
C ARG A 101 2.38 -10.90 15.71
N ALA A 102 1.99 -11.06 16.97
CA ALA A 102 0.65 -11.48 17.35
C ALA A 102 -0.42 -10.45 16.95
N ARG A 103 -0.18 -9.16 17.19
CA ARG A 103 -1.09 -8.08 16.75
C ARG A 103 -1.24 -8.06 15.24
N PHE A 104 -0.15 -8.25 14.49
CA PHE A 104 -0.17 -8.38 13.04
C PHE A 104 -1.10 -9.52 12.60
N LEU A 105 -0.90 -10.73 13.12
CA LEU A 105 -1.74 -11.89 12.81
C LEU A 105 -3.23 -11.65 13.14
N VAL A 106 -3.55 -11.05 14.28
CA VAL A 106 -4.92 -10.71 14.67
C VAL A 106 -5.55 -9.72 13.69
N ALA A 107 -4.81 -8.68 13.29
CA ALA A 107 -5.29 -7.68 12.33
C ALA A 107 -5.55 -8.29 10.95
N GLN A 108 -4.65 -9.14 10.47
CA GLN A 108 -4.80 -9.89 9.22
C GLN A 108 -6.02 -10.83 9.25
N LEU A 109 -6.23 -11.55 10.35
CA LEU A 109 -7.37 -12.45 10.53
C LEU A 109 -8.70 -11.69 10.67
N THR A 110 -8.68 -10.47 11.23
CA THR A 110 -9.85 -9.59 11.25
C THR A 110 -10.26 -9.18 9.83
N ALA A 111 -9.27 -8.87 8.98
CA ALA A 111 -9.51 -8.56 7.58
C ALA A 111 -10.02 -9.77 6.78
N ALA A 112 -9.42 -10.95 6.97
CA ALA A 112 -9.90 -12.19 6.37
C ALA A 112 -11.36 -12.50 6.73
N ARG A 113 -11.74 -12.37 8.01
CA ARG A 113 -13.14 -12.53 8.46
C ARG A 113 -14.08 -11.50 7.85
N THR A 114 -13.64 -10.25 7.75
CA THR A 114 -14.43 -9.18 7.12
C THR A 114 -14.67 -9.51 5.65
N ARG A 115 -13.64 -9.96 4.91
CA ARG A 115 -13.79 -10.35 3.51
C ARG A 115 -14.69 -11.58 3.36
N LEU A 116 -14.54 -12.59 4.19
CA LEU A 116 -15.39 -13.78 4.17
C LEU A 116 -16.87 -13.46 4.41
N ARG A 117 -17.19 -12.52 5.31
CA ARG A 117 -18.56 -12.01 5.48
C ARG A 117 -19.12 -11.41 4.19
N MET A 118 -18.33 -10.60 3.50
CA MET A 118 -18.71 -10.02 2.20
C MET A 118 -18.92 -11.11 1.14
N MET A 119 -18.05 -12.12 1.09
CA MET A 119 -18.17 -13.25 0.18
C MET A 119 -19.42 -14.11 0.46
N GLN A 120 -19.89 -14.12 1.72
CA GLN A 120 -21.17 -14.73 2.12
C GLN A 120 -22.40 -13.87 1.77
N GLY A 121 -22.19 -12.70 1.15
CA GLY A 121 -23.24 -11.79 0.70
C GLY A 121 -23.65 -10.73 1.71
N GLU A 122 -22.88 -10.54 2.79
CA GLU A 122 -23.16 -9.46 3.73
C GLU A 122 -22.78 -8.09 3.13
N GLU A 123 -23.75 -7.17 3.10
CA GLU A 123 -23.53 -5.77 2.70
C GLU A 123 -22.98 -4.98 3.89
N ILE A 124 -21.68 -4.71 3.85
CA ILE A 124 -20.99 -3.93 4.89
C ILE A 124 -20.88 -2.47 4.43
N PRO A 125 -21.29 -1.48 5.25
CA PRO A 125 -21.11 -0.06 4.93
C PRO A 125 -19.64 0.31 4.72
N PHE A 126 -19.36 1.22 3.78
CA PHE A 126 -18.00 1.57 3.34
C PHE A 126 -17.00 1.85 4.48
N VAL A 127 -17.42 2.61 5.51
CA VAL A 127 -16.53 2.97 6.63
C VAL A 127 -16.24 1.76 7.53
N GLU A 128 -17.23 0.89 7.76
CA GLU A 128 -17.05 -0.35 8.53
C GLU A 128 -16.25 -1.39 7.74
N GLU A 129 -16.43 -1.42 6.40
CA GLU A 129 -15.63 -2.22 5.49
C GLU A 129 -14.15 -1.80 5.54
N ALA A 130 -13.87 -0.51 5.42
CA ALA A 130 -12.53 0.05 5.53
C ALA A 130 -11.87 -0.29 6.87
N LYS A 131 -12.63 -0.18 7.97
CA LYS A 131 -12.16 -0.54 9.31
C LYS A 131 -11.86 -2.03 9.44
N GLY A 132 -12.74 -2.88 8.93
CA GLY A 132 -12.58 -4.33 9.03
C GLY A 132 -11.45 -4.88 8.15
N LEU A 133 -11.26 -4.33 6.95
CA LEU A 133 -10.23 -4.77 6.01
C LEU A 133 -8.86 -4.12 6.25
N PHE A 134 -8.84 -2.82 6.56
CA PHE A 134 -7.62 -2.02 6.60
C PHE A 134 -7.31 -1.44 7.98
N GLY A 135 -8.14 -1.71 8.99
CA GLY A 135 -7.89 -1.26 10.36
C GLY A 135 -8.06 0.24 10.61
N VAL A 136 -8.67 0.99 9.68
CA VAL A 136 -8.77 2.46 9.76
C VAL A 136 -10.21 2.96 9.77
N ASN A 137 -10.46 4.01 10.55
CA ASN A 137 -11.73 4.72 10.52
C ASN A 137 -11.62 5.84 9.48
N VAL A 138 -12.45 5.80 8.44
CA VAL A 138 -12.44 6.79 7.37
C VAL A 138 -13.40 7.92 7.73
N GLU A 139 -12.90 9.16 7.72
CA GLU A 139 -13.73 10.35 7.79
C GLU A 139 -14.15 10.77 6.38
N LEU A 140 -15.46 10.82 6.13
CA LEU A 140 -16.03 11.30 4.87
C LEU A 140 -16.28 12.80 4.97
N ILE A 141 -15.92 13.54 3.94
CA ILE A 141 -16.06 15.00 3.89
C ILE A 141 -17.30 15.43 3.12
N ASP A 142 -17.82 16.62 3.45
CA ASP A 142 -18.76 17.33 2.58
C ASP A 142 -18.02 17.80 1.32
N LEU A 143 -18.50 17.40 0.14
CA LEU A 143 -17.80 17.64 -1.12
C LEU A 143 -17.59 19.13 -1.42
N GLU A 144 -18.54 19.99 -1.01
CA GLU A 144 -18.48 21.45 -1.19
C GLU A 144 -17.28 22.09 -0.49
N THR A 145 -16.68 21.42 0.51
CA THR A 145 -15.44 21.89 1.15
C THR A 145 -14.25 21.94 0.18
N LEU A 146 -14.32 21.22 -0.94
CA LEU A 146 -13.30 21.21 -2.00
C LEU A 146 -13.51 22.28 -3.08
N ASP A 147 -14.65 22.98 -3.10
CA ASP A 147 -14.93 24.01 -4.12
C ASP A 147 -13.85 25.11 -4.17
N PRO A 148 -13.27 25.60 -3.04
CA PRO A 148 -12.17 26.55 -3.08
C PRO A 148 -10.92 26.02 -3.79
N VAL A 149 -10.57 24.74 -3.57
CA VAL A 149 -9.42 24.09 -4.22
C VAL A 149 -9.63 24.00 -5.73
N ILE A 150 -10.87 23.71 -6.17
CA ILE A 150 -11.23 23.69 -7.60
C ILE A 150 -11.06 25.08 -8.21
N VAL A 151 -11.43 26.16 -7.51
CA VAL A 151 -11.23 27.54 -7.98
C VAL A 151 -9.75 27.89 -8.13
N GLU A 152 -8.90 27.45 -7.20
CA GLU A 152 -7.44 27.64 -7.31
C GLU A 152 -6.86 26.90 -8.51
N ILE A 153 -7.29 25.65 -8.74
CA ILE A 153 -6.88 24.87 -9.92
C ILE A 153 -7.37 25.51 -11.22
N ASP A 154 -8.59 26.04 -11.22
CA ASP A 154 -9.18 26.72 -12.38
C ASP A 154 -8.32 27.91 -12.85
N ALA A 155 -7.85 28.71 -11.89
CA ALA A 155 -7.02 29.88 -12.15
C ALA A 155 -5.64 29.54 -12.77
N LEU A 156 -5.14 28.33 -12.55
CA LEU A 156 -3.84 27.88 -13.10
C LEU A 156 -3.90 27.50 -14.59
N VAL A 157 -5.09 27.21 -15.13
CA VAL A 157 -5.27 26.79 -16.53
C VAL A 157 -6.36 27.60 -17.24
N PRO A 158 -6.21 28.93 -17.37
CA PRO A 158 -7.27 29.79 -17.91
C PRO A 158 -7.65 29.41 -19.35
N GLY A 159 -8.93 29.54 -19.68
CA GLY A 159 -9.45 29.28 -21.02
C GLY A 159 -10.94 29.01 -21.03
N GLU A 160 -11.46 28.69 -22.21
CA GLU A 160 -12.87 28.34 -22.41
C GLU A 160 -13.12 26.83 -22.24
N GLY A 161 -14.36 26.47 -21.91
CA GLY A 161 -14.80 25.08 -21.78
C GLY A 161 -14.60 24.48 -20.37
N PRO A 162 -15.04 23.22 -20.17
CA PRO A 162 -15.03 22.59 -18.85
C PRO A 162 -13.60 22.40 -18.35
N LEU A 163 -13.41 22.58 -17.04
CA LEU A 163 -12.09 22.57 -16.39
C LEU A 163 -11.29 21.29 -16.65
N TRP A 164 -11.92 20.11 -16.53
CA TRP A 164 -11.28 18.82 -16.81
C TRP A 164 -10.65 18.76 -18.21
N ARG A 165 -11.27 19.39 -19.22
CA ARG A 165 -10.76 19.39 -20.61
C ARG A 165 -9.58 20.33 -20.74
N ARG A 166 -9.62 21.49 -20.08
CA ARG A 166 -8.47 22.41 -20.04
C ARG A 166 -7.26 21.76 -19.36
N LEU A 167 -7.51 21.02 -18.27
CA LEU A 167 -6.49 20.24 -17.56
C LEU A 167 -5.93 19.11 -18.42
N ASP A 168 -6.76 18.32 -19.09
CA ASP A 168 -6.29 17.22 -19.95
C ASP A 168 -5.49 17.75 -21.16
N ASN A 169 -5.97 18.83 -21.79
CA ASN A 169 -5.22 19.53 -22.83
C ASN A 169 -3.88 20.06 -22.31
N PHE A 170 -3.87 20.65 -21.11
CA PHE A 170 -2.64 21.13 -20.50
C PHE A 170 -1.66 19.98 -20.25
N ASP A 171 -2.10 18.91 -19.60
CA ASP A 171 -1.29 17.75 -19.22
C ASP A 171 -0.75 17.00 -20.45
N SER A 172 -1.51 16.94 -21.55
CA SER A 172 -1.12 16.23 -22.78
C SER A 172 0.14 16.81 -23.45
N GLN A 173 0.51 18.05 -23.15
CA GLN A 173 1.78 18.65 -23.57
C GLN A 173 3.00 17.92 -22.99
N PHE A 174 2.81 17.11 -21.93
CA PHE A 174 3.86 16.38 -21.22
C PHE A 174 3.77 14.86 -21.42
N ASN A 175 3.02 14.39 -22.43
CA ASN A 175 3.01 12.98 -22.81
C ASN A 175 4.38 12.57 -23.36
N ILE A 176 4.99 11.54 -22.76
CA ILE A 176 6.27 11.01 -23.21
C ILE A 176 6.06 10.30 -24.56
N PRO A 177 6.84 10.62 -25.61
CA PRO A 177 6.80 9.87 -26.86
C PRO A 177 7.14 8.40 -26.63
N SER A 178 6.41 7.48 -27.27
CA SER A 178 6.54 6.03 -27.00
C SER A 178 7.95 5.51 -27.26
N GLU A 179 8.65 6.06 -28.26
CA GLU A 179 10.03 5.71 -28.58
C GLU A 179 11.07 6.19 -27.55
N ARG A 180 10.68 7.10 -26.66
CA ARG A 180 11.51 7.64 -25.57
C ARG A 180 11.12 7.10 -24.20
N LEU A 181 9.97 6.43 -24.08
CA LEU A 181 9.41 5.97 -22.81
C LEU A 181 10.39 5.10 -22.02
N GLY A 182 11.04 4.13 -22.67
CA GLY A 182 12.01 3.26 -22.01
C GLY A 182 13.13 4.04 -21.32
N SER A 183 13.80 4.95 -22.05
CA SER A 183 14.91 5.74 -21.49
C SER A 183 14.47 6.70 -20.39
N VAL A 184 13.24 7.23 -20.45
CA VAL A 184 12.69 8.10 -19.39
C VAL A 184 12.38 7.27 -18.14
N MET A 185 11.78 6.09 -18.29
CA MET A 185 11.52 5.17 -17.19
C MET A 185 12.81 4.68 -16.52
N ASP A 186 13.80 4.27 -17.31
CA ASP A 186 15.11 3.85 -16.81
C ASP A 186 15.77 4.94 -15.96
N ALA A 187 15.73 6.20 -16.43
CA ALA A 187 16.28 7.34 -15.71
C ALA A 187 15.52 7.62 -14.40
N ALA A 188 14.18 7.54 -14.42
CA ALA A 188 13.36 7.72 -13.22
C ALA A 188 13.62 6.64 -12.18
N ILE A 189 13.63 5.36 -12.60
CA ILE A 189 13.94 4.22 -11.74
C ILE A 189 15.34 4.33 -11.15
N ALA A 190 16.34 4.68 -11.96
CA ALA A 190 17.71 4.82 -11.49
C ALA A 190 17.85 5.92 -10.42
N GLU A 191 17.17 7.05 -10.58
CA GLU A 191 17.21 8.14 -9.59
C GLU A 191 16.45 7.78 -8.31
N CYS A 192 15.27 7.16 -8.42
CA CYS A 192 14.53 6.59 -7.29
C CYS A 192 15.42 5.61 -6.51
N LYS A 193 16.06 4.64 -7.20
CA LYS A 193 17.00 3.68 -6.60
C LYS A 193 18.16 4.38 -5.90
N ARG A 194 18.83 5.31 -6.58
CA ARG A 194 20.00 6.04 -6.06
C ARG A 194 19.69 6.75 -4.75
N ARG A 195 18.50 7.35 -4.65
CA ARG A 195 18.02 8.03 -3.43
C ARG A 195 17.72 7.04 -2.33
N THR A 196 17.02 5.94 -2.62
CA THR A 196 16.70 4.91 -1.63
C THR A 196 17.94 4.24 -1.04
N ILE A 197 18.86 3.73 -1.88
CA ILE A 197 20.03 2.96 -1.41
C ILE A 197 21.06 3.82 -0.66
N ALA A 198 20.92 5.14 -0.70
CA ALA A 198 21.75 6.03 0.12
C ALA A 198 21.37 5.97 1.60
N HIS A 199 20.15 5.52 1.92
CA HIS A 199 19.60 5.52 3.27
C HIS A 199 19.13 4.13 3.74
N ILE A 200 18.68 3.26 2.83
CA ILE A 200 18.11 1.94 3.15
C ILE A 200 19.01 0.84 2.59
N GLY A 201 19.39 -0.10 3.45
CA GLY A 201 20.18 -1.27 3.08
C GLY A 201 19.32 -2.36 2.44
N LEU A 202 19.31 -2.45 1.11
CA LEU A 202 18.60 -3.52 0.39
C LEU A 202 19.48 -4.77 0.21
N PRO A 203 18.89 -5.98 0.03
CA PRO A 203 19.65 -7.20 -0.29
C PRO A 203 20.51 -7.04 -1.54
N ASP A 204 21.77 -7.52 -1.53
CA ASP A 204 22.72 -7.30 -2.62
C ASP A 204 22.24 -7.82 -3.99
N ASP A 205 21.45 -8.91 -4.00
CA ASP A 205 20.94 -9.57 -5.19
C ASP A 205 19.50 -9.17 -5.56
N GLU A 206 18.94 -8.14 -4.90
CA GLU A 206 17.61 -7.61 -5.26
C GLU A 206 17.58 -7.06 -6.68
N SER A 207 16.50 -7.37 -7.40
CA SER A 207 16.32 -6.85 -8.76
C SER A 207 14.87 -6.95 -9.21
N PHE A 208 14.52 -6.14 -10.21
CA PHE A 208 13.29 -6.33 -10.94
C PHE A 208 13.47 -6.17 -12.44
N THR A 209 12.56 -6.78 -13.20
CA THR A 209 12.45 -6.56 -14.65
C THR A 209 11.28 -5.64 -14.94
N LEU A 210 11.46 -4.72 -15.90
CA LEU A 210 10.39 -3.85 -16.40
C LEU A 210 9.86 -4.36 -17.74
N GLU A 211 8.53 -4.47 -17.87
CA GLU A 211 7.86 -4.78 -19.14
C GLU A 211 6.75 -3.75 -19.44
N PHE A 212 6.68 -3.31 -20.70
CA PHE A 212 5.57 -2.49 -21.19
C PHE A 212 4.51 -3.40 -21.80
N VAL A 213 3.27 -3.27 -21.34
CA VAL A 213 2.15 -4.12 -21.75
C VAL A 213 0.94 -3.28 -22.17
N THR A 214 -0.07 -3.96 -22.71
CA THR A 214 -1.37 -3.41 -23.16
C THR A 214 -2.51 -4.29 -22.67
N ASP A 215 -3.75 -3.84 -22.82
CA ASP A 215 -4.99 -4.55 -22.46
C ASP A 215 -5.06 -4.97 -20.98
N LYS A 216 -4.55 -4.12 -20.08
CA LYS A 216 -4.56 -4.35 -18.62
C LYS A 216 -5.53 -3.41 -17.91
N PRO A 217 -6.15 -3.84 -16.80
CA PRO A 217 -7.10 -3.00 -16.04
C PRO A 217 -6.41 -1.94 -15.16
N TRP A 218 -5.09 -2.01 -14.98
CA TRP A 218 -4.27 -1.12 -14.14
C TRP A 218 -3.29 -0.30 -14.99
N GLY A 219 -2.63 0.69 -14.37
CA GLY A 219 -1.63 1.56 -15.02
C GLY A 219 -0.17 1.13 -14.82
N GLY A 220 0.15 0.57 -13.66
CA GLY A 220 1.39 -0.12 -13.35
C GLY A 220 1.11 -1.17 -12.28
N TYR A 221 1.93 -2.21 -12.21
CA TYR A 221 1.80 -3.22 -11.17
C TYR A 221 3.14 -3.93 -10.91
N ASN A 222 3.45 -4.14 -9.64
CA ASN A 222 4.58 -4.94 -9.19
C ASN A 222 4.14 -6.36 -8.83
N TYR A 223 4.57 -7.34 -9.62
CA TYR A 223 4.47 -8.75 -9.28
C TYR A 223 5.70 -9.16 -8.48
N TYR A 224 5.60 -9.23 -7.15
CA TYR A 224 6.67 -9.77 -6.31
C TYR A 224 6.75 -11.29 -6.43
N GLN A 225 7.95 -11.83 -6.66
CA GLN A 225 8.18 -13.23 -7.01
C GLN A 225 8.94 -14.01 -5.92
N GLY A 226 9.34 -13.35 -4.83
CA GLY A 226 10.26 -13.92 -3.84
C GLY A 226 11.71 -13.93 -4.31
N GLY A 227 12.60 -14.27 -3.39
CA GLY A 227 14.05 -14.21 -3.59
C GLY A 227 14.51 -12.82 -4.00
N TYR A 228 13.88 -11.78 -3.44
CA TYR A 228 14.13 -10.36 -3.72
C TYR A 228 13.94 -9.96 -5.19
N ARG A 229 13.02 -10.64 -5.90
CA ARG A 229 12.74 -10.37 -7.32
C ARG A 229 11.33 -9.87 -7.55
N SER A 230 11.19 -8.88 -8.43
CA SER A 230 9.88 -8.46 -8.97
C SER A 230 9.86 -8.47 -10.48
N LYS A 231 8.64 -8.57 -11.03
CA LYS A 231 8.32 -8.12 -12.38
C LYS A 231 7.42 -6.90 -12.28
N ILE A 232 7.87 -5.76 -12.80
CA ILE A 232 7.05 -4.56 -12.91
C ILE A 232 6.50 -4.50 -14.33
N GLU A 233 5.18 -4.43 -14.45
CA GLU A 233 4.53 -4.18 -15.73
C GLU A 233 3.92 -2.77 -15.75
N ILE A 234 4.05 -2.07 -16.87
CA ILE A 234 3.47 -0.73 -17.08
C ILE A 234 2.51 -0.79 -18.28
N ASN A 235 1.26 -0.37 -18.07
CA ASN A 235 0.26 -0.36 -19.11
C ASN A 235 0.40 0.90 -19.98
N THR A 236 0.51 0.68 -21.29
CA THR A 236 0.73 1.72 -22.31
C THR A 236 -0.49 1.99 -23.19
N ASP A 237 -1.67 1.45 -22.84
CA ASP A 237 -2.94 1.75 -23.51
C ASP A 237 -3.28 3.26 -23.51
N LEU A 238 -2.80 3.98 -22.49
CA LEU A 238 -2.90 5.43 -22.38
C LEU A 238 -1.50 6.08 -22.39
N PRO A 239 -1.36 7.29 -22.95
CA PRO A 239 -0.09 8.03 -22.89
C PRO A 239 0.42 8.22 -21.46
N ILE A 240 1.69 7.91 -21.25
CA ILE A 240 2.37 8.12 -19.96
C ILE A 240 2.95 9.52 -19.95
N ARG A 241 2.64 10.27 -18.89
CA ARG A 241 3.09 11.66 -18.71
C ARG A 241 4.41 11.72 -17.97
N LEU A 242 5.13 12.83 -18.11
CA LEU A 242 6.46 13.02 -17.52
C LEU A 242 6.52 12.72 -16.03
N ASN A 243 5.59 13.26 -15.23
CA ASN A 243 5.56 13.02 -13.78
C ASN A 243 5.32 11.54 -13.44
N ARG A 244 4.49 10.87 -14.25
CA ARG A 244 4.08 9.49 -14.00
C ARG A 244 5.27 8.53 -14.13
N ALA A 245 6.32 8.90 -14.85
CA ALA A 245 7.56 8.13 -14.88
C ALA A 245 8.26 8.10 -13.51
N VAL A 246 8.32 9.24 -12.81
CA VAL A 246 8.83 9.31 -11.42
C VAL A 246 7.89 8.55 -10.50
N ASP A 247 6.59 8.80 -10.60
CA ASP A 247 5.60 8.15 -9.73
C ASP A 247 5.72 6.62 -9.86
N LEU A 248 5.72 6.06 -11.07
CA LEU A 248 5.84 4.60 -11.30
C LEU A 248 7.21 4.06 -10.89
N GLY A 249 8.30 4.77 -11.21
CA GLY A 249 9.66 4.32 -10.86
C GLY A 249 9.87 4.21 -9.36
N CYS A 250 9.29 5.13 -8.60
CA CYS A 250 9.40 5.13 -7.14
C CYS A 250 8.36 4.24 -6.47
N HIS A 251 7.09 4.32 -6.89
CA HIS A 251 5.98 3.58 -6.31
C HIS A 251 6.07 2.07 -6.54
N GLU A 252 6.37 1.65 -7.78
CA GLU A 252 6.51 0.22 -8.07
C GLU A 252 7.91 -0.30 -7.69
N GLY A 253 8.92 0.57 -7.72
CA GLY A 253 10.32 0.25 -7.48
C GLY A 253 10.80 0.67 -6.09
N TYR A 254 11.50 1.81 -6.02
CA TYR A 254 12.25 2.24 -4.82
C TYR A 254 11.80 3.64 -4.35
N PRO A 255 11.48 3.87 -3.07
CA PRO A 255 11.41 2.91 -1.97
C PRO A 255 10.05 2.17 -1.90
N GLY A 256 9.28 2.12 -3.00
CA GLY A 256 7.93 1.53 -3.01
C GLY A 256 7.89 0.00 -3.01
N HIS A 257 6.94 -0.58 -3.76
CA HIS A 257 6.54 -1.99 -3.61
C HIS A 257 7.68 -3.01 -3.72
N HIS A 258 8.65 -2.81 -4.62
CA HIS A 258 9.79 -3.71 -4.70
C HIS A 258 10.64 -3.67 -3.42
N ALA A 259 11.02 -2.47 -2.97
CA ALA A 259 11.80 -2.32 -1.74
C ALA A 259 11.03 -2.81 -0.50
N PHE A 260 9.74 -2.50 -0.41
CA PHE A 260 8.85 -2.98 0.66
C PHE A 260 8.87 -4.51 0.78
N ASN A 261 8.56 -5.23 -0.31
CA ASN A 261 8.51 -6.69 -0.26
C ASN A 261 9.90 -7.30 -0.04
N ALA A 262 10.96 -6.73 -0.62
CA ALA A 262 12.32 -7.20 -0.40
C ALA A 262 12.78 -7.07 1.06
N LEU A 263 12.42 -5.97 1.72
CA LEU A 263 12.73 -5.75 3.14
C LEU A 263 11.91 -6.66 4.06
N LEU A 264 10.62 -6.88 3.77
CA LEU A 264 9.80 -7.83 4.54
C LEU A 264 10.32 -9.26 4.39
N GLU A 265 10.62 -9.72 3.17
CA GLU A 265 11.20 -11.05 2.93
C GLU A 265 12.51 -11.19 3.71
N LYS A 266 13.43 -10.24 3.55
CA LYS A 266 14.75 -10.31 4.18
C LYS A 266 14.65 -10.30 5.71
N ASN A 267 13.92 -9.34 6.29
CA ASN A 267 13.97 -9.08 7.72
C ASN A 267 13.02 -9.96 8.53
N LEU A 268 11.89 -10.39 7.95
CA LEU A 268 10.87 -11.16 8.66
C LEU A 268 10.87 -12.62 8.23
N VAL A 269 10.98 -12.93 6.94
CA VAL A 269 10.99 -14.32 6.47
C VAL A 269 12.36 -14.96 6.67
N ASP A 270 13.43 -14.37 6.14
CA ASP A 270 14.76 -15.00 6.16
C ASP A 270 15.48 -14.85 7.51
N ASP A 271 15.54 -13.62 8.05
CA ASP A 271 16.28 -13.36 9.29
C ASP A 271 15.55 -13.88 10.54
N LYS A 272 14.21 -13.85 10.56
CA LYS A 272 13.38 -14.25 11.73
C LYS A 272 12.63 -15.56 11.55
N GLY A 273 12.50 -16.10 10.33
CA GLY A 273 11.74 -17.33 10.07
C GLY A 273 10.22 -17.16 10.13
N TRP A 274 9.70 -15.93 10.08
CA TRP A 274 8.26 -15.64 10.18
C TRP A 274 7.57 -15.83 8.83
N ILE A 275 7.22 -17.09 8.55
CA ILE A 275 6.67 -17.53 7.28
C ILE A 275 5.33 -16.87 6.90
N GLU A 276 4.60 -16.31 7.87
CA GLU A 276 3.35 -15.60 7.60
C GLU A 276 3.53 -14.35 6.73
N PHE A 277 4.75 -13.80 6.64
CA PHE A 277 5.07 -12.69 5.74
C PHE A 277 5.36 -13.11 4.30
N SER A 278 5.40 -14.43 4.03
CA SER A 278 5.55 -14.98 2.67
C SER A 278 4.26 -14.94 1.84
N VAL A 279 3.15 -14.48 2.43
CA VAL A 279 1.87 -14.26 1.76
C VAL A 279 1.42 -12.81 1.98
N TYR A 280 0.83 -12.23 0.95
CA TYR A 280 0.24 -10.90 1.01
C TYR A 280 -1.23 -10.95 0.56
N PRO A 281 -2.19 -11.01 1.50
CA PRO A 281 -3.61 -10.84 1.20
C PRO A 281 -3.91 -9.39 0.82
N LEU A 282 -4.51 -9.17 -0.35
CA LEU A 282 -4.79 -7.85 -0.91
C LEU A 282 -5.74 -7.03 -0.02
N TYR A 283 -6.78 -7.66 0.53
CA TYR A 283 -7.76 -6.99 1.39
C TYR A 283 -7.35 -7.08 2.85
N SER A 284 -6.24 -6.44 3.22
CA SER A 284 -5.67 -6.48 4.56
C SER A 284 -5.00 -5.16 4.98
N PRO A 285 -4.71 -4.95 6.29
CA PRO A 285 -4.03 -3.75 6.77
C PRO A 285 -2.65 -3.54 6.15
N GLN A 286 -2.00 -4.62 5.69
CA GLN A 286 -0.73 -4.55 4.97
C GLN A 286 -0.85 -3.73 3.66
N SER A 287 -2.01 -3.75 2.99
CA SER A 287 -2.23 -2.93 1.80
C SER A 287 -2.25 -1.44 2.06
N LEU A 288 -2.71 -1.01 3.23
CA LEU A 288 -2.64 0.40 3.59
C LEU A 288 -1.18 0.84 3.78
N ILE A 289 -0.37 0.00 4.43
CA ILE A 289 1.07 0.28 4.62
C ILE A 289 1.82 0.23 3.29
N ALA A 290 1.59 -0.79 2.47
CA ALA A 290 2.26 -0.97 1.18
C ALA A 290 1.95 0.19 0.22
N GLU A 291 0.66 0.50 0.01
CA GLU A 291 0.25 1.61 -0.85
C GLU A 291 0.65 2.97 -0.27
N GLY A 292 0.47 3.15 1.04
CA GLY A 292 0.79 4.40 1.71
C GLY A 292 2.27 4.74 1.63
N SER A 293 3.13 3.75 1.90
CA SER A 293 4.59 3.91 1.81
C SER A 293 5.08 4.06 0.38
N ALA A 294 4.51 3.35 -0.59
CA ALA A 294 4.83 3.52 -2.01
C ALA A 294 4.43 4.90 -2.54
N ASN A 295 3.28 5.45 -2.12
CA ASN A 295 2.82 6.78 -2.52
C ASN A 295 3.60 7.91 -1.84
N TYR A 296 3.84 7.84 -0.52
CA TYR A 296 4.62 8.88 0.17
C TYR A 296 6.13 8.74 -0.11
N GLY A 297 6.61 7.54 -0.42
CA GLY A 297 7.99 7.28 -0.83
C GLY A 297 8.47 8.13 -2.01
N ILE A 298 7.55 8.58 -2.87
CA ILE A 298 7.85 9.53 -3.95
C ILE A 298 8.28 10.89 -3.38
N ASP A 299 7.47 11.47 -2.47
CA ASP A 299 7.77 12.77 -1.86
C ASP A 299 8.98 12.68 -0.92
N LEU A 300 9.20 11.53 -0.25
CA LEU A 300 10.39 11.27 0.56
C LEU A 300 11.66 11.18 -0.31
N ALA A 301 11.57 10.49 -1.45
CA ALA A 301 12.67 10.43 -2.41
C ALA A 301 12.97 11.82 -3.00
N PHE A 302 11.95 12.64 -3.26
CA PHE A 302 12.09 13.95 -3.88
C PHE A 302 11.52 15.08 -3.02
N PRO A 303 12.19 15.46 -1.91
CA PRO A 303 11.68 16.48 -1.01
C PRO A 303 11.62 17.86 -1.68
N GLY A 304 10.59 18.64 -1.34
CA GLY A 304 10.42 20.01 -1.85
C GLY A 304 10.30 20.06 -3.37
N ASP A 305 11.14 20.86 -4.02
CA ASP A 305 11.12 21.06 -5.48
C ASP A 305 12.04 20.07 -6.24
N GLU A 306 12.64 19.09 -5.55
CA GLU A 306 13.62 18.19 -6.18
C GLU A 306 13.03 17.35 -7.32
N GLN A 307 11.75 16.98 -7.25
CA GLN A 307 11.08 16.28 -8.36
C GLN A 307 10.98 17.18 -9.59
N LEU A 308 10.56 18.44 -9.42
CA LEU A 308 10.48 19.41 -10.51
C LEU A 308 11.85 19.68 -11.12
N ASP A 309 12.88 19.79 -10.29
CA ASP A 309 14.26 19.97 -10.72
C ASP A 309 14.76 18.79 -11.56
N PHE A 310 14.48 17.56 -11.13
CA PHE A 310 14.83 16.35 -11.87
C PHE A 310 14.05 16.22 -13.17
N GLU A 311 12.74 16.45 -13.15
CA GLU A 311 11.88 16.47 -14.33
C GLU A 311 12.38 17.50 -15.36
N THR A 312 12.77 18.70 -14.89
CA THR A 312 13.24 19.79 -15.75
C THR A 312 14.62 19.53 -16.34
N LYS A 313 15.57 19.08 -15.52
CA LYS A 313 16.99 18.96 -15.91
C LYS A 313 17.31 17.64 -16.62
N VAL A 314 16.52 16.59 -16.37
CA VAL A 314 16.82 15.23 -16.84
C VAL A 314 15.68 14.69 -17.71
N LEU A 315 14.48 14.53 -17.15
CA LEU A 315 13.44 13.76 -17.84
C LEU A 315 12.87 14.51 -19.05
N ALA A 316 12.59 15.81 -18.96
CA ALA A 316 12.04 16.58 -20.08
C ALA A 316 13.01 16.62 -21.28
N PRO A 317 14.32 16.88 -21.11
CA PRO A 317 15.30 16.73 -22.19
C PRO A 317 15.33 15.33 -22.81
N LEU A 318 15.30 14.27 -21.98
CA LEU A 318 15.25 12.88 -22.46
C LEU A 318 13.98 12.61 -23.28
N ALA A 319 12.83 13.08 -22.80
CA ALA A 319 11.53 12.95 -23.46
C ALA A 319 11.37 13.89 -24.67
N GLY A 320 12.23 14.90 -24.82
CA GLY A 320 12.11 15.91 -25.87
C GLY A 320 10.93 16.85 -25.65
N LEU A 321 10.56 17.07 -24.38
CA LEU A 321 9.41 17.85 -23.98
C LEU A 321 9.81 19.28 -23.56
N PRO A 322 8.91 20.27 -23.73
CA PRO A 322 9.12 21.63 -23.26
C PRO A 322 9.21 21.69 -21.73
N ALA A 323 10.07 22.58 -21.23
CA ALA A 323 10.27 22.79 -19.79
C ALA A 323 9.52 24.02 -19.25
N GLU A 324 9.06 24.92 -20.12
CA GLU A 324 8.57 26.26 -19.77
C GLU A 324 7.34 26.25 -18.85
N LYS A 325 6.57 25.16 -18.86
CA LYS A 325 5.34 25.00 -18.09
C LYS A 325 5.43 23.96 -16.97
N LEU A 326 6.61 23.40 -16.70
CA LEU A 326 6.78 22.35 -15.68
C LEU A 326 6.50 22.84 -14.27
N GLU A 327 6.78 24.12 -13.96
CA GLU A 327 6.43 24.68 -12.66
C GLU A 327 4.90 24.73 -12.44
N THR A 328 4.15 25.18 -13.45
CA THR A 328 2.68 25.15 -13.43
C THR A 328 2.16 23.71 -13.35
N TYR A 329 2.82 22.78 -14.05
CA TYR A 329 2.48 21.37 -14.04
C TYR A 329 2.65 20.74 -12.65
N ALA A 330 3.76 21.01 -11.96
CA ALA A 330 4.01 20.56 -10.60
C ALA A 330 3.00 21.15 -9.60
N LYS A 331 2.69 22.46 -9.72
CA LYS A 331 1.65 23.12 -8.90
C LYS A 331 0.27 22.50 -9.09
N LEU A 332 -0.12 22.21 -10.33
CA LEU A 332 -1.38 21.52 -10.64
C LEU A 332 -1.43 20.12 -10.03
N ARG A 333 -0.35 19.34 -10.15
CA ARG A 333 -0.24 18.01 -9.52
C ARG A 333 -0.47 18.12 -8.01
N ALA A 334 0.25 19.03 -7.34
CA ALA A 334 0.13 19.22 -5.90
C ALA A 334 -1.29 19.63 -5.47
N ALA A 335 -1.90 20.59 -6.16
CA ALA A 335 -3.26 21.06 -5.86
C ALA A 335 -4.32 19.97 -6.08
N ARG A 336 -4.19 19.15 -7.15
CA ARG A 336 -5.13 18.05 -7.42
C ARG A 336 -5.08 16.95 -6.36
N ARG A 337 -3.95 16.72 -5.67
CA ARG A 337 -3.89 15.73 -4.57
C ARG A 337 -4.89 16.04 -3.46
N ALA A 338 -5.10 17.32 -3.15
CA ALA A 338 -6.06 17.75 -2.13
C ALA A 338 -7.52 17.38 -2.43
N LEU A 339 -7.83 16.99 -3.68
CA LEU A 339 -9.16 16.55 -4.09
C LEU A 339 -9.41 15.06 -3.83
N GLY A 340 -8.37 14.28 -3.50
CA GLY A 340 -8.45 12.84 -3.28
C GLY A 340 -9.60 12.37 -2.37
N PRO A 341 -9.85 13.02 -1.21
CA PRO A 341 -10.94 12.64 -0.31
C PRO A 341 -12.34 12.61 -0.95
N ALA A 342 -12.57 13.35 -2.05
CA ALA A 342 -13.83 13.27 -2.79
C ALA A 342 -14.15 11.85 -3.26
N LEU A 343 -13.12 11.08 -3.65
CA LEU A 343 -13.31 9.71 -4.12
C LEU A 343 -13.94 8.84 -3.04
N TYR A 344 -13.62 9.06 -1.76
CA TYR A 344 -14.13 8.26 -0.66
C TYR A 344 -15.59 8.57 -0.40
N THR A 345 -15.95 9.85 -0.29
CA THR A 345 -17.34 10.27 -0.10
C THR A 345 -18.22 9.80 -1.26
N ILE A 346 -17.76 9.97 -2.51
CA ILE A 346 -18.54 9.57 -3.68
C ILE A 346 -18.67 8.04 -3.76
N SER A 347 -17.59 7.29 -3.51
CA SER A 347 -17.65 5.82 -3.51
C SER A 347 -18.53 5.30 -2.39
N ALA A 348 -18.48 5.89 -1.20
CA ALA A 348 -19.31 5.49 -0.06
C ALA A 348 -20.81 5.69 -0.37
N SER A 349 -21.21 6.87 -0.84
CA SER A 349 -22.62 7.14 -1.18
C SER A 349 -23.10 6.31 -2.38
N TYR A 350 -22.25 6.07 -3.37
CA TYR A 350 -22.59 5.23 -4.51
C TYR A 350 -22.78 3.76 -4.10
N LEU A 351 -21.86 3.19 -3.32
CA LEU A 351 -21.93 1.79 -2.87
C LEU A 351 -23.04 1.54 -1.85
N ALA A 352 -23.58 2.60 -1.24
CA ALA A 352 -24.74 2.56 -0.35
C ALA A 352 -26.08 2.83 -1.08
N ASP A 353 -26.08 2.92 -2.41
CA ASP A 353 -27.24 3.26 -3.25
C ASP A 353 -27.91 4.61 -2.87
N GLU A 354 -27.18 5.52 -2.22
CA GLU A 354 -27.67 6.86 -1.89
C GLU A 354 -27.69 7.79 -3.11
N ILE A 355 -26.79 7.52 -4.06
CA ILE A 355 -26.70 8.18 -5.37
C ILE A 355 -26.58 7.14 -6.48
N ASP A 356 -27.15 7.44 -7.65
CA ASP A 356 -27.01 6.58 -8.82
C ASP A 356 -25.65 6.75 -9.54
N ALA A 357 -25.36 5.83 -10.44
CA ALA A 357 -24.11 5.82 -11.21
C ALA A 357 -23.89 7.11 -12.04
N GLU A 358 -24.95 7.73 -12.56
CA GLU A 358 -24.85 8.97 -13.33
C GLU A 358 -24.48 10.15 -12.42
N THR A 359 -25.11 10.25 -11.26
CA THR A 359 -24.81 11.25 -10.24
C THR A 359 -23.38 11.10 -9.73
N ALA A 360 -22.95 9.87 -9.41
CA ALA A 360 -21.59 9.57 -8.98
C ALA A 360 -20.57 10.00 -10.06
N LYS A 361 -20.82 9.69 -11.35
CA LYS A 361 -19.94 10.13 -12.45
C LYS A 361 -19.86 11.63 -12.61
N LEU A 362 -20.97 12.35 -12.43
CA LEU A 362 -20.97 13.82 -12.49
C LEU A 362 -20.19 14.41 -11.31
N GLN A 363 -20.34 13.85 -10.11
CA GLN A 363 -19.57 14.26 -8.93
C GLN A 363 -18.07 13.95 -9.10
N LEU A 364 -17.69 12.77 -9.60
CA LEU A 364 -16.30 12.42 -9.88
C LEU A 364 -15.68 13.38 -10.90
N GLN A 365 -16.39 13.74 -11.98
CA GLN A 365 -15.92 14.73 -12.93
C GLN A 365 -15.71 16.10 -12.29
N LYS A 366 -16.65 16.56 -11.44
CA LYS A 366 -16.56 17.85 -10.77
C LYS A 366 -15.42 17.88 -9.76
N TYR A 367 -15.37 16.90 -8.87
CA TYR A 367 -14.53 16.96 -7.68
C TYR A 367 -13.15 16.31 -7.88
N LEU A 368 -12.97 15.38 -8.82
CA LEU A 368 -11.64 14.87 -9.18
C LEU A 368 -11.10 15.50 -10.46
N LEU A 369 -11.85 16.38 -11.12
CA LEU A 369 -11.47 17.11 -12.32
C LEU A 369 -11.04 16.20 -13.49
N VAL A 370 -11.71 15.05 -13.60
CA VAL A 370 -11.45 14.03 -14.63
C VAL A 370 -12.47 14.08 -15.76
N SER A 371 -12.13 13.47 -16.91
CA SER A 371 -13.05 13.30 -18.04
C SER A 371 -14.19 12.33 -17.71
N PRO A 372 -15.31 12.34 -18.47
CA PRO A 372 -16.38 11.35 -18.33
C PRO A 372 -15.89 9.90 -18.36
N GLU A 373 -14.94 9.59 -19.23
CA GLU A 373 -14.38 8.25 -19.40
C GLU A 373 -13.57 7.82 -18.17
N ARG A 374 -12.80 8.75 -17.59
CA ARG A 374 -12.02 8.50 -16.37
C ARG A 374 -12.91 8.41 -15.14
N ALA A 375 -13.96 9.22 -15.04
CA ALA A 375 -14.98 9.08 -13.99
C ALA A 375 -15.66 7.71 -14.05
N GLN A 376 -16.00 7.23 -15.25
CA GLN A 376 -16.55 5.89 -15.43
C GLN A 376 -15.53 4.79 -15.06
N GLN A 377 -14.23 5.00 -15.31
CA GLN A 377 -13.17 4.08 -14.87
C GLN A 377 -13.04 4.07 -13.34
N SER A 378 -13.06 5.22 -12.68
CA SER A 378 -13.07 5.32 -11.21
C SER A 378 -14.27 4.58 -10.62
N LEU A 379 -15.46 4.70 -11.22
CA LEU A 379 -16.64 3.98 -10.76
C LEU A 379 -16.48 2.46 -10.87
N ARG A 380 -15.94 1.95 -12.00
CA ARG A 380 -15.63 0.52 -12.15
C ARG A 380 -14.61 0.03 -11.12
N PHE A 381 -13.64 0.87 -10.78
CA PHE A 381 -12.69 0.57 -9.71
C PHE A 381 -13.41 0.46 -8.36
N SER A 382 -14.29 1.40 -8.02
CA SER A 382 -15.11 1.33 -6.81
C SER A 382 -16.05 0.11 -6.80
N ASP A 383 -16.63 -0.29 -7.94
CA ASP A 383 -17.43 -1.51 -8.05
C ASP A 383 -16.62 -2.77 -7.69
N THR A 384 -15.34 -2.82 -8.10
CA THR A 384 -14.47 -4.00 -7.96
C THR A 384 -13.76 -4.03 -6.62
N TYR A 385 -13.14 -2.91 -6.24
CA TYR A 385 -12.21 -2.81 -5.12
C TYR A 385 -12.78 -2.06 -3.92
N ARG A 386 -13.93 -1.40 -4.08
CA ARG A 386 -14.72 -0.81 -2.99
C ARG A 386 -13.88 0.10 -2.08
N SER A 387 -13.80 -0.18 -0.78
CA SER A 387 -13.05 0.64 0.19
C SER A 387 -11.54 0.65 -0.01
N TYR A 388 -10.97 -0.24 -0.84
CA TYR A 388 -9.54 -0.27 -1.14
C TYR A 388 -9.01 1.07 -1.70
N VAL A 389 -9.86 1.89 -2.33
CA VAL A 389 -9.49 3.24 -2.82
C VAL A 389 -8.80 4.11 -1.77
N ILE A 390 -9.05 3.88 -0.48
CA ILE A 390 -8.45 4.66 0.61
C ILE A 390 -6.95 4.40 0.76
N ASN A 391 -6.47 3.21 0.38
CA ASN A 391 -5.08 2.79 0.60
C ASN A 391 -4.09 3.73 -0.11
N TYR A 392 -4.47 4.27 -1.27
CA TYR A 392 -3.66 5.21 -2.05
C TYR A 392 -3.50 6.57 -1.38
N GLY A 393 -4.61 7.21 -0.99
CA GLY A 393 -4.58 8.59 -0.47
C GLY A 393 -4.51 8.64 1.05
N LEU A 394 -5.42 7.97 1.76
CA LEU A 394 -5.42 7.95 3.22
C LEU A 394 -4.18 7.21 3.75
N GLY A 395 -3.82 6.09 3.13
CA GLY A 395 -2.58 5.38 3.47
C GLY A 395 -1.35 6.27 3.30
N ARG A 396 -1.27 7.02 2.19
CA ARG A 396 -0.19 8.01 1.97
C ARG A 396 -0.16 9.06 3.08
N ASP A 397 -1.31 9.64 3.42
CA ASP A 397 -1.39 10.72 4.40
C ASP A 397 -1.00 10.24 5.81
N MET A 398 -1.38 9.01 6.18
CA MET A 398 -1.00 8.39 7.45
C MET A 398 0.51 8.09 7.49
N VAL A 399 1.07 7.49 6.44
CA VAL A 399 2.52 7.23 6.37
C VAL A 399 3.31 8.55 6.36
N GLN A 400 2.84 9.55 5.62
CA GLN A 400 3.42 10.89 5.63
C GLN A 400 3.46 11.45 7.05
N ALA A 401 2.32 11.45 7.76
CA ALA A 401 2.26 11.97 9.13
C ALA A 401 3.24 11.25 10.05
N SER A 402 3.35 9.93 9.94
CA SER A 402 4.24 9.11 10.74
C SER A 402 5.73 9.39 10.45
N VAL A 403 6.12 9.48 9.18
CA VAL A 403 7.50 9.76 8.78
C VAL A 403 7.90 11.20 9.12
N GLU A 404 7.02 12.17 8.84
CA GLU A 404 7.28 13.59 9.12
C GLU A 404 7.34 13.89 10.63
N SER A 405 6.77 13.03 11.49
CA SER A 405 6.86 13.16 12.95
C SER A 405 8.31 13.07 13.48
N ALA A 406 9.23 12.49 12.70
CA ALA A 406 10.67 12.47 13.00
C ALA A 406 11.32 13.87 12.95
N GLY A 407 10.61 14.90 12.49
CA GLY A 407 11.09 16.27 12.40
C GLY A 407 11.70 16.61 11.04
N PRO A 408 12.44 17.72 10.90
CA PRO A 408 12.96 18.21 9.62
C PRO A 408 14.18 17.45 9.08
N ASP A 409 14.79 16.59 9.90
CA ASP A 409 15.98 15.83 9.53
C ASP A 409 15.64 14.71 8.53
N GLN A 410 16.31 14.70 7.38
CA GLN A 410 16.01 13.72 6.33
C GLN A 410 16.48 12.32 6.69
N ASP A 411 17.62 12.18 7.38
CA ASP A 411 18.11 10.86 7.78
C ASP A 411 17.12 10.21 8.77
N ALA A 412 16.63 10.96 9.76
CA ALA A 412 15.61 10.49 10.68
C ALA A 412 14.28 10.08 9.99
N ARG A 413 13.87 10.79 8.91
CA ARG A 413 12.69 10.42 8.11
C ARG A 413 12.90 9.12 7.35
N TRP A 414 14.07 8.96 6.74
CA TRP A 414 14.43 7.72 6.06
C TRP A 414 14.52 6.54 7.02
N GLU A 415 15.09 6.73 8.21
CA GLU A 415 15.10 5.71 9.27
C GLU A 415 13.67 5.32 9.69
N ARG A 416 12.76 6.30 9.80
CA ARG A 416 11.34 6.00 10.10
C ARG A 416 10.69 5.23 8.95
N MET A 417 10.93 5.61 7.70
CA MET A 417 10.43 4.87 6.53
C MET A 417 10.98 3.44 6.50
N GLU A 418 12.29 3.24 6.71
CA GLU A 418 12.91 1.91 6.71
C GLU A 418 12.25 0.97 7.73
N LYS A 419 11.95 1.47 8.94
CA LYS A 419 11.22 0.69 9.95
C LYS A 419 9.82 0.29 9.47
N LEU A 420 9.07 1.21 8.87
CA LEU A 420 7.74 0.91 8.32
C LEU A 420 7.79 -0.18 7.24
N LEU A 421 8.85 -0.21 6.44
CA LEU A 421 9.03 -1.20 5.37
C LEU A 421 9.60 -2.56 5.86
N SER A 422 10.15 -2.61 7.07
CA SER A 422 10.96 -3.74 7.56
C SER A 422 10.37 -4.49 8.76
N GLU A 423 9.32 -3.93 9.36
CA GLU A 423 8.71 -4.43 10.60
C GLU A 423 7.25 -4.85 10.35
N PRO A 424 6.63 -5.65 11.25
CA PRO A 424 5.21 -6.01 11.20
C PRO A 424 4.28 -4.82 11.52
N THR A 425 4.45 -3.72 10.81
CA THR A 425 3.77 -2.44 11.04
C THR A 425 2.29 -2.56 10.70
N LEU A 426 1.45 -2.02 11.58
CA LEU A 426 0.01 -1.88 11.38
C LEU A 426 -0.39 -0.41 11.25
N PRO A 427 -1.56 -0.12 10.65
CA PRO A 427 -2.08 1.24 10.57
C PRO A 427 -2.29 1.92 11.94
N THR A 428 -2.44 1.15 13.02
CA THR A 428 -2.51 1.65 14.40
C THR A 428 -1.19 2.20 14.92
N ASP A 429 -0.07 1.91 14.24
CA ASP A 429 1.28 2.32 14.62
C ASP A 429 1.71 3.63 13.93
N LEU A 430 0.83 4.21 13.09
CA LEU A 430 1.10 5.38 12.26
C LEU A 430 0.82 6.72 12.94
#